data_AF-A0A957FFK8-F1
#
_entry.id   AF-A0A957FFK8-F1
#
_cell.length_a   1.000
_cell.length_b   1.000
_cell.length_c   1.000
_cell.angle_alpha   90.00
_cell.angle_beta   90.00
_cell.angle_gamma   90.00
#
_symmetry.space_group_name_H-M   'P 1'
#
loop_
_entity.id
_entity.type
_entity.pdbx_description
1 polymer ?
#
loop_
_entity_poly.entity_id
_entity_poly.type
_entity_poly.pdbx_seq_one_letter_code
_entity_poly.pdbx_strand_id
1 'polypeptide(L)'
;MQQVRTAVYFIQPVQTFIHKFKYENIFALAQPLATWMVQAWPSWQNPIDLLIPVPLHQDRQRARGYNQSELLADQLSKHFGIPLATNALHRIRYTQPQVGLSAVDRHVNMAGAFVADADLVNGKHILLIDDVFTTGATLSAATEILLTAGAQSVSGYCLAR
;
A
#
# COMPACT_ATOMS: atom_id res chain seq x y z
N MET A 1 13.77 0.87 3.29
CA MET A 1 12.53 0.53 4.02
C MET A 1 12.90 -0.02 5.37
N GLN A 2 12.36 0.55 6.46
CA GLN A 2 12.76 0.19 7.83
C GLN A 2 12.06 -1.07 8.34
N GLN A 3 10.74 -1.14 8.16
CA GLN A 3 9.92 -2.21 8.71
C GLN A 3 8.77 -2.53 7.75
N VAL A 4 8.44 -3.82 7.60
CA VAL A 4 7.19 -4.26 6.97
C VAL A 4 6.45 -5.17 7.93
N ARG A 5 5.13 -4.96 8.03
CA ARG A 5 4.22 -5.77 8.83
C ARG A 5 2.99 -6.13 8.02
N THR A 6 2.36 -7.24 8.37
CA THR A 6 1.11 -7.69 7.76
C THR A 6 0.11 -8.05 8.85
N ALA A 7 -1.17 -7.74 8.64
CA ALA A 7 -2.21 -8.03 9.62
C ALA A 7 -2.52 -9.53 9.70
N VAL A 8 -2.61 -10.21 8.55
CA VAL A 8 -3.01 -11.63 8.48
C VAL A 8 -2.18 -12.43 7.47
N TYR A 9 -2.32 -13.76 7.51
CA TYR A 9 -1.80 -14.64 6.46
C TYR A 9 -2.76 -14.72 5.27
N PHE A 10 -2.21 -14.76 4.06
CA PHE A 10 -2.92 -14.87 2.80
C PHE A 10 -3.32 -16.35 2.53
N ILE A 11 -4.18 -16.88 3.39
CA ILE A 11 -4.75 -18.24 3.31
C ILE A 11 -6.27 -18.18 3.20
N GLN A 12 -6.94 -19.31 2.94
CA GLN A 12 -8.41 -19.34 3.00
C GLN A 12 -8.89 -19.11 4.45
N PRO A 13 -10.01 -18.38 4.67
CA PRO A 13 -10.87 -17.72 3.68
C PRO A 13 -10.42 -16.30 3.26
N VAL A 14 -9.33 -15.76 3.84
CA VAL A 14 -8.83 -14.39 3.58
C VAL A 14 -8.58 -14.13 2.10
N GLN A 15 -8.00 -15.10 1.38
CA GLN A 15 -7.78 -15.00 -0.06
C GLN A 15 -9.07 -14.68 -0.84
N THR A 16 -10.18 -15.31 -0.45
CA THR A 16 -11.48 -15.11 -1.10
C THR A 16 -12.01 -13.71 -0.84
N PHE A 17 -11.90 -13.21 0.38
CA PHE A 17 -12.31 -11.83 0.68
C PHE A 17 -11.45 -10.80 -0.04
N ILE A 18 -10.14 -11.01 -0.11
CA ILE A 18 -9.25 -10.13 -0.86
C ILE A 18 -9.52 -10.20 -2.37
N HIS A 19 -9.81 -11.38 -2.92
CA HIS A 19 -10.21 -11.51 -4.32
C HIS A 19 -11.48 -10.71 -4.62
N LYS A 20 -12.52 -10.90 -3.80
CA LYS A 20 -13.78 -10.15 -3.86
C LYS A 20 -13.55 -8.64 -3.77
N PHE A 21 -12.68 -8.23 -2.87
CA PHE A 21 -12.30 -6.83 -2.68
C PHE A 21 -11.45 -6.25 -3.82
N LYS A 22 -10.74 -7.06 -4.59
CA LYS A 22 -9.93 -6.59 -5.73
C LYS A 22 -10.67 -6.60 -7.07
N TYR A 23 -11.62 -7.51 -7.25
CA TYR A 23 -12.16 -7.84 -8.58
C TYR A 23 -13.69 -7.87 -8.68
N GLU A 24 -14.42 -7.91 -7.55
CA GLU A 24 -15.90 -7.99 -7.55
C GLU A 24 -16.56 -6.71 -7.03
N ASN A 25 -15.78 -5.63 -6.84
CA ASN A 25 -16.27 -4.32 -6.38
C ASN A 25 -17.06 -4.36 -5.07
N ILE A 26 -16.72 -5.27 -4.16
CA ILE A 26 -17.37 -5.35 -2.85
C ILE A 26 -16.68 -4.38 -1.88
N PHE A 27 -16.93 -3.08 -2.06
CA PHE A 27 -16.39 -1.99 -1.23
C PHE A 27 -16.69 -2.15 0.25
N ALA A 28 -17.83 -2.77 0.58
CA ALA A 28 -18.24 -3.06 1.94
C ALA A 28 -17.22 -3.93 2.71
N LEU A 29 -16.27 -4.57 2.02
CA LEU A 29 -15.17 -5.29 2.65
C LEU A 29 -14.05 -4.38 3.18
N ALA A 30 -13.99 -3.10 2.80
CA ALA A 30 -12.93 -2.20 3.28
C ALA A 30 -12.92 -2.10 4.82
N GLN A 31 -14.07 -1.86 5.44
CA GLN A 31 -14.19 -1.73 6.90
C GLN A 31 -13.85 -3.02 7.67
N PRO A 32 -14.41 -4.21 7.36
CA PRO A 32 -14.06 -5.43 8.08
C PRO A 32 -12.60 -5.85 7.85
N LEU A 33 -12.04 -5.65 6.66
CA LEU A 33 -10.63 -5.93 6.40
C LEU A 33 -9.71 -4.96 7.14
N ALA A 34 -10.05 -3.66 7.16
CA ALA A 34 -9.32 -2.67 7.95
C ALA A 34 -9.42 -2.93 9.45
N THR A 35 -10.52 -3.53 9.93
CA THR A 35 -10.66 -3.92 11.34
C THR A 35 -9.58 -4.93 11.75
N TRP A 36 -9.23 -5.89 10.88
CA TRP A 36 -8.10 -6.79 11.13
C TRP A 36 -6.78 -6.04 11.20
N MET A 37 -6.59 -5.03 10.34
CA MET A 37 -5.40 -4.17 10.36
C MET A 37 -5.33 -3.32 11.64
N VAL A 38 -6.46 -2.81 12.14
CA VAL A 38 -6.52 -2.08 13.40
C VAL A 38 -6.18 -3.00 14.58
N GLN A 39 -6.76 -4.21 14.61
CA GLN A 39 -6.54 -5.18 15.69
C GLN A 39 -5.10 -5.70 15.72
N ALA A 40 -4.47 -5.85 14.55
CA ALA A 40 -3.10 -6.30 14.40
C ALA A 40 -2.10 -5.14 14.29
N TRP A 41 -2.47 -3.93 14.72
CA TRP A 41 -1.61 -2.76 14.61
C TRP A 41 -0.32 -2.95 15.42
N PRO A 42 0.86 -2.93 14.77
CA PRO A 42 2.10 -3.24 15.44
C PRO A 42 2.68 -2.00 16.13
N SER A 43 3.62 -2.22 17.05
CA SER A 43 4.52 -1.16 17.48
C SER A 43 5.51 -0.82 16.37
N TRP A 44 5.54 0.46 16.00
CA TRP A 44 6.45 1.01 14.98
C TRP A 44 7.72 1.54 15.63
N GLN A 45 8.84 1.45 14.92
CA GLN A 45 10.14 1.95 15.42
C GLN A 45 10.18 3.48 15.53
N ASN A 46 9.46 4.17 14.65
CA ASN A 46 9.35 5.62 14.61
C ASN A 46 7.86 6.02 14.68
N PRO A 47 7.55 7.28 15.05
CA PRO A 47 6.22 7.84 14.86
C PRO A 47 5.74 7.70 13.41
N ILE A 48 4.44 7.78 13.19
CA ILE A 48 3.86 7.82 11.85
C ILE A 48 3.20 9.18 11.67
N ASP A 49 3.77 10.00 10.80
CA ASP A 49 3.26 11.34 10.51
C ASP A 49 2.25 11.35 9.36
N LEU A 50 2.34 10.36 8.47
CA LEU A 50 1.57 10.32 7.24
C LEU A 50 1.33 8.89 6.75
N LEU A 51 0.07 8.58 6.42
CA LEU A 51 -0.31 7.38 5.68
C LEU A 51 -0.31 7.70 4.18
N ILE A 52 0.30 6.82 3.39
CA ILE A 52 0.25 6.88 1.92
C ILE A 52 -0.21 5.51 1.40
N PRO A 53 -1.35 5.43 0.68
CA PRO A 53 -1.73 4.18 0.04
C PRO A 53 -0.88 3.95 -1.20
N VAL A 54 -0.48 2.70 -1.44
CA VAL A 54 0.21 2.35 -2.69
C VAL A 54 -0.73 2.63 -3.87
N PRO A 55 -0.34 3.48 -4.84
CA PRO A 55 -1.23 3.85 -5.93
C PRO A 55 -1.35 2.75 -6.99
N LEU A 56 -2.55 2.62 -7.54
CA LEU A 56 -2.79 1.87 -8.76
C LEU A 56 -2.39 2.70 -9.98
N HIS A 57 -2.09 2.04 -11.09
CA HIS A 57 -1.96 2.73 -12.37
C HIS A 57 -3.35 3.18 -12.83
N GLN A 58 -3.44 4.32 -13.54
CA GLN A 58 -4.72 4.91 -13.97
C GLN A 58 -5.62 3.90 -14.70
N ASP A 59 -5.07 3.08 -15.60
CA ASP A 59 -5.87 2.05 -16.30
C ASP A 59 -6.47 1.01 -15.37
N ARG A 60 -5.74 0.61 -14.32
CA ARG A 60 -6.26 -0.33 -13.31
C ARG A 60 -7.29 0.34 -12.42
N GLN A 61 -7.08 1.61 -12.09
CA GLN A 61 -8.06 2.38 -11.33
C GLN A 61 -9.36 2.52 -12.12
N ARG A 62 -9.30 2.76 -13.44
CA ARG A 62 -10.48 2.76 -14.32
C ARG A 62 -11.14 1.39 -14.40
N ALA A 63 -10.37 0.32 -14.57
CA ALA A 63 -10.92 -1.04 -14.68
C ALA A 63 -11.54 -1.55 -13.38
N ARG A 64 -10.95 -1.22 -12.22
CA ARG A 64 -11.40 -1.66 -10.89
C ARG A 64 -12.33 -0.67 -10.21
N GLY A 65 -12.45 0.56 -10.70
CA GLY A 65 -13.24 1.64 -10.09
C GLY A 65 -12.60 2.33 -8.88
N TYR A 66 -11.70 1.66 -8.14
CA TYR A 66 -11.11 2.18 -6.90
C TYR A 66 -9.73 1.60 -6.58
N ASN A 67 -9.04 2.24 -5.64
CA ASN A 67 -7.81 1.76 -5.02
C ASN A 67 -8.10 1.09 -3.66
N GLN A 68 -7.90 -0.23 -3.58
CA GLN A 68 -8.10 -1.01 -2.36
C GLN A 68 -7.27 -0.48 -1.19
N SER A 69 -6.00 -0.14 -1.47
CA SER A 69 -5.05 0.33 -0.47
C SER A 69 -5.45 1.70 0.09
N GLU A 70 -6.10 2.54 -0.73
CA GLU A 70 -6.66 3.83 -0.32
C GLU A 70 -7.86 3.66 0.63
N LEU A 71 -8.78 2.74 0.31
CA LEU A 71 -9.91 2.45 1.21
C LEU A 71 -9.46 1.90 2.55
N LEU A 72 -8.44 1.03 2.57
CA LEU A 72 -7.86 0.53 3.82
C LEU A 72 -7.16 1.67 4.59
N ALA A 73 -6.38 2.51 3.91
CA ALA A 73 -5.68 3.62 4.51
C ALA A 73 -6.64 4.69 5.10
N ASP A 74 -7.77 4.96 4.46
CA ASP A 74 -8.82 5.86 4.97
C ASP A 74 -9.40 5.36 6.30
N GLN A 75 -9.67 4.06 6.42
CA GLN A 75 -10.15 3.48 7.68
C GLN A 75 -9.12 3.58 8.80
N LEU A 76 -7.84 3.33 8.48
CA LEU A 76 -6.74 3.47 9.44
C LEU A 76 -6.52 4.92 9.86
N SER A 77 -6.58 5.85 8.91
CA SER A 77 -6.48 7.29 9.16
C SER A 77 -7.55 7.76 10.14
N LYS A 78 -8.81 7.39 9.89
CA LYS A 78 -9.95 7.71 10.77
C LYS A 78 -9.81 7.11 12.16
N HIS A 79 -9.31 5.87 12.26
CA HIS A 79 -9.17 5.19 13.54
C HIS A 79 -8.04 5.76 14.40
N PHE A 80 -6.87 5.99 13.80
CA PHE A 80 -5.66 6.42 14.53
C PHE A 80 -5.44 7.94 14.53
N GLY A 81 -6.24 8.71 13.78
CA GLY A 81 -6.06 10.15 13.65
C GLY A 81 -4.81 10.57 12.88
N ILE A 82 -4.24 9.66 12.08
CA ILE A 82 -3.02 9.92 11.29
C ILE A 82 -3.46 10.51 9.93
N PRO A 83 -2.86 11.62 9.46
CA PRO A 83 -3.17 12.18 8.15
C PRO A 83 -2.98 11.17 7.00
N LEU A 84 -3.87 11.23 6.01
CA LEU A 84 -3.80 10.42 4.79
C LEU A 84 -3.51 11.32 3.59
N ALA A 85 -2.47 10.99 2.82
CA ALA A 85 -2.19 11.64 1.53
C ALA A 85 -2.32 10.63 0.38
N THR A 86 -3.39 10.78 -0.41
CA THR A 86 -3.66 9.94 -1.58
C THR A 86 -2.99 10.45 -2.86
N ASN A 87 -2.47 11.68 -2.81
CA ASN A 87 -1.77 12.39 -3.89
C ASN A 87 -0.27 12.57 -3.63
N ALA A 88 0.30 11.99 -2.58
CA ALA A 88 1.73 12.11 -2.28
C ALA A 88 2.61 11.14 -3.08
N LEU A 89 2.02 10.06 -3.63
CA LEU A 89 2.71 9.06 -4.43
C LEU A 89 1.85 8.71 -5.65
N HIS A 90 2.45 8.78 -6.83
CA HIS A 90 1.80 8.50 -8.10
C HIS A 90 2.48 7.35 -8.83
N ARG A 91 1.67 6.49 -9.47
CA ARG A 91 2.18 5.46 -10.37
C ARG A 91 2.07 5.91 -11.81
N ILE A 92 3.21 6.23 -12.42
CA ILE A 92 3.28 6.86 -13.75
C ILE A 92 3.48 5.85 -14.89
N ARG A 93 3.88 4.62 -14.60
CA ARG A 93 4.11 3.59 -15.61
C ARG A 93 3.07 2.49 -15.53
N TYR A 94 2.49 2.12 -16.67
CA TYR A 94 1.73 0.89 -16.78
C TYR A 94 2.70 -0.29 -16.66
N THR A 95 2.53 -1.07 -15.60
CA THR A 95 3.31 -2.29 -15.38
C THR A 95 2.40 -3.48 -15.63
N GLN A 96 2.92 -4.59 -16.13
CA GLN A 96 2.10 -5.81 -16.30
C GLN A 96 1.51 -6.28 -14.95
N PRO A 97 0.37 -7.00 -14.94
CA PRO A 97 -0.10 -7.70 -13.75
C PRO A 97 1.03 -8.54 -13.15
N GLN A 98 1.22 -8.48 -11.83
CA GLN A 98 2.29 -9.23 -11.16
C GLN A 98 1.94 -10.72 -10.95
N VAL A 99 0.69 -11.11 -11.24
CA VAL A 99 0.24 -12.50 -11.22
C VAL A 99 0.97 -13.26 -12.33
N GLY A 100 1.56 -14.42 -11.99
CA GLY A 100 2.33 -15.22 -12.94
C GLY A 100 3.80 -14.79 -13.16
N LEU A 101 4.21 -13.62 -12.68
CA LEU A 101 5.61 -13.18 -12.74
C LEU A 101 6.49 -13.82 -11.65
N SER A 102 7.77 -14.05 -11.96
CA SER A 102 8.77 -14.43 -10.95
C SER A 102 9.06 -13.25 -10.01
N ALA A 103 9.75 -13.52 -8.90
CA ALA A 103 10.13 -12.45 -7.97
C ALA A 103 11.06 -11.41 -8.61
N VAL A 104 12.01 -11.86 -9.43
CA VAL A 104 12.94 -10.98 -10.16
C VAL A 104 12.17 -10.12 -11.17
N ASP A 105 11.27 -10.73 -11.93
CA ASP A 105 10.46 -10.00 -12.92
C ASP A 105 9.56 -8.96 -12.25
N ARG A 106 9.04 -9.25 -11.06
CA ARG A 106 8.27 -8.25 -10.29
C ARG A 106 9.11 -7.03 -9.92
N HIS A 107 10.36 -7.22 -9.51
CA HIS A 107 11.26 -6.10 -9.19
C HIS A 107 11.54 -5.25 -10.42
N VAL A 108 11.94 -5.86 -11.53
CA VAL A 108 12.20 -5.16 -12.80
C VAL A 108 10.94 -4.42 -13.28
N ASN A 109 9.78 -5.07 -13.18
CA ASN A 109 8.50 -4.50 -13.59
C ASN A 109 8.11 -3.27 -12.75
N MET A 110 8.59 -3.12 -11.51
CA MET A 110 8.29 -1.94 -10.66
C MET A 110 9.34 -0.81 -10.74
N ALA A 111 10.53 -1.06 -11.28
CA ALA A 111 11.60 -0.06 -11.35
C ALA A 111 11.15 1.19 -12.15
N GLY A 112 11.26 2.39 -11.55
CA GLY A 112 10.82 3.64 -12.18
C GLY A 112 9.31 3.77 -12.38
N ALA A 113 8.48 3.00 -11.66
CA ALA A 113 7.03 3.05 -11.79
C ALA A 113 6.37 4.18 -10.99
N PHE A 114 7.08 4.79 -10.04
CA PHE A 114 6.52 5.76 -9.09
C PHE A 114 7.22 7.12 -9.13
N VAL A 115 6.48 8.16 -8.78
CA VAL A 115 6.96 9.54 -8.50
C VAL A 115 6.27 10.01 -7.21
N ALA A 116 7.00 10.73 -6.36
CA ALA A 116 6.47 11.31 -5.13
C ALA A 116 6.46 12.84 -5.18
N ASP A 117 5.51 13.44 -4.47
CA ASP A 117 5.46 14.88 -4.25
C ASP A 117 6.31 15.24 -3.03
N ALA A 118 7.45 15.90 -3.27
CA ALA A 118 8.42 16.26 -2.25
C ALA A 118 7.81 17.14 -1.14
N ASP A 119 6.90 18.06 -1.48
CA ASP A 119 6.34 19.01 -0.52
C ASP A 119 5.46 18.31 0.52
N LEU A 120 4.83 17.19 0.14
CA LEU A 120 3.98 16.40 1.02
C LEU A 120 4.76 15.40 1.89
N VAL A 121 5.94 14.95 1.42
CA VAL A 121 6.67 13.81 2.03
C VAL A 121 7.94 14.23 2.79
N ASN A 122 8.51 15.39 2.47
CA ASN A 122 9.80 15.83 3.02
C ASN A 122 9.79 15.90 4.56
N GLY A 123 10.77 15.26 5.19
CA GLY A 123 10.94 15.20 6.64
C GLY A 123 9.90 14.34 7.39
N LYS A 124 9.02 13.61 6.70
CA LYS A 124 7.96 12.80 7.34
C LYS A 124 8.38 11.36 7.57
N HIS A 125 7.89 10.77 8.67
CA HIS A 125 7.86 9.33 8.87
C HIS A 125 6.61 8.73 8.26
N ILE A 126 6.78 8.02 7.14
CA ILE A 126 5.69 7.56 6.29
C ILE A 126 5.39 6.09 6.54
N LEU A 127 4.09 5.78 6.61
CA LEU A 127 3.60 4.41 6.52
C LEU A 127 2.89 4.17 5.17
N LEU A 128 3.49 3.32 4.34
CA LEU A 128 2.88 2.81 3.12
C LEU A 128 1.83 1.77 3.44
N ILE A 129 0.62 1.93 2.91
CA ILE A 129 -0.49 0.97 3.07
C ILE A 129 -0.69 0.20 1.77
N ASP A 130 -0.79 -1.13 1.85
CA ASP A 130 -1.10 -1.98 0.71
C ASP A 130 -2.05 -3.13 1.09
N ASP A 131 -2.63 -3.81 0.10
CA ASP A 131 -3.54 -4.93 0.36
C ASP A 131 -2.79 -6.27 0.56
N VAL A 132 -1.77 -6.58 -0.25
CA VAL A 132 -1.07 -7.87 -0.21
C VAL A 132 0.41 -7.68 -0.39
N PHE A 133 1.18 -8.10 0.62
CA PHE A 133 2.62 -8.24 0.53
C PHE A 133 2.99 -9.57 -0.11
N THR A 134 3.66 -9.53 -1.26
CA THR A 134 4.21 -10.73 -1.91
C THR A 134 5.73 -10.74 -1.83
N THR A 135 6.40 -10.26 -2.87
CA THR A 135 7.88 -10.18 -2.92
C THR A 135 8.42 -8.89 -2.33
N GLY A 136 7.53 -7.94 -2.01
CA GLY A 136 7.89 -6.59 -1.58
C GLY A 136 8.34 -5.67 -2.71
N ALA A 137 8.37 -6.12 -3.98
CA ALA A 137 8.82 -5.30 -5.11
C ALA A 137 8.10 -3.95 -5.21
N THR A 138 6.77 -3.93 -5.00
CA THR A 138 5.97 -2.70 -5.01
C THR A 138 6.37 -1.75 -3.89
N LEU A 139 6.42 -2.24 -2.65
CA LEU A 139 6.79 -1.43 -1.49
C LEU A 139 8.23 -0.94 -1.57
N SER A 140 9.16 -1.76 -2.06
CA SER A 140 10.56 -1.38 -2.21
C SER A 140 10.72 -0.23 -3.21
N ALA A 141 10.08 -0.33 -4.39
CA ALA A 141 10.12 0.73 -5.39
C ALA A 141 9.45 2.03 -4.90
N ALA A 142 8.30 1.93 -4.24
CA ALA A 142 7.64 3.09 -3.63
C ALA A 142 8.51 3.73 -2.53
N THR A 143 9.13 2.91 -1.68
CA THR A 143 10.00 3.38 -0.61
C THR A 143 11.21 4.13 -1.14
N GLU A 144 11.87 3.60 -2.16
CA GLU A 144 13.02 4.25 -2.80
C GLU A 144 12.66 5.68 -3.23
N ILE A 145 11.55 5.82 -3.95
CA ILE A 145 11.08 7.12 -4.45
C ILE A 145 10.71 8.09 -3.31
N LEU A 146 10.05 7.61 -2.26
CA LEU A 146 9.70 8.44 -1.11
C LEU A 146 10.93 8.92 -0.34
N LEU A 147 11.94 8.05 -0.15
CA LEU A 147 13.19 8.42 0.50
C LEU A 147 13.98 9.43 -0.34
N THR A 148 14.04 9.24 -1.67
CA THR A 148 14.66 10.20 -2.58
C THR A 148 13.95 11.55 -2.57
N ALA A 149 12.63 11.58 -2.37
CA ALA A 149 11.84 12.80 -2.23
C ALA A 149 11.95 13.47 -0.84
N GLY A 150 12.77 12.93 0.07
CA GLY A 150 13.08 13.56 1.36
C GLY A 150 12.33 12.99 2.57
N ALA A 151 11.61 11.87 2.44
CA ALA A 151 10.99 11.22 3.58
C ALA A 151 12.05 10.81 4.63
N GLN A 152 11.78 11.09 5.91
CA GLN A 152 12.68 10.75 7.01
C GLN A 152 12.77 9.24 7.23
N SER A 153 11.63 8.55 7.09
CA SER A 153 11.59 7.10 7.08
C SER A 153 10.38 6.56 6.33
N VAL A 154 10.49 5.32 5.87
CA VAL A 154 9.37 4.61 5.25
C VAL A 154 9.27 3.20 5.80
N SER A 155 8.08 2.88 6.31
CA SER A 155 7.64 1.54 6.70
C SER A 155 6.44 1.10 5.86
N GLY A 156 6.16 -0.19 5.82
CA GLY A 156 5.02 -0.76 5.09
C GLY A 156 4.08 -1.53 5.99
N TYR A 157 2.78 -1.35 5.79
CA TYR A 157 1.74 -2.16 6.43
C TYR A 157 0.77 -2.71 5.40
N CYS A 158 0.72 -4.03 5.28
CA CYS A 158 -0.17 -4.71 4.35
C CYS A 158 -1.27 -5.46 5.08
N LEU A 159 -2.42 -5.63 4.45
CA LEU A 159 -3.47 -6.49 5.00
C LEU A 159 -2.98 -7.94 5.11
N ALA A 160 -2.42 -8.54 4.06
CA ALA A 160 -2.03 -9.95 4.07
C ALA A 160 -0.65 -10.25 3.46
N ARG A 161 -0.05 -11.41 3.82
CA ARG A 161 1.12 -12.01 3.15
C ARG A 161 1.00 -13.51 2.92
#